data_AF-A0A2H0AS27-F1
#
_entry.id   AF-A0A2H0AS27-F1
#
_cell.length_a   1.000
_cell.length_b   1.000
_cell.length_c   1.000
_cell.angle_alpha   90.00
_cell.angle_beta   90.00
_cell.angle_gamma   90.00
#
_symmetry.space_group_name_H-M   'P 1'
#
loop_
_entity.id
_entity.type
_entity.pdbx_description
1 polymer ?
#
loop_
_entity_poly.entity_id
_entity_poly.type
_entity_poly.pdbx_seq_one_letter_code
_entity_poly.pdbx_strand_id
1 'polypeptide(L)'
;MALSKKEKIREIYQALPKLNCGLCGHGNCGQFARAVAEGKASPFGCRQNPWAGYKISEIIGAKTLEIGYRYAFYQPILAQRPEPLSSASLKEEVSGLSQRLDNILTRIEELAKE
;
A
#
# COMPACT_ATOMS: atom_id res chain seq x y z
N MET A 1 -26.17 10.79 -16.53
CA MET A 1 -27.27 9.92 -16.07
C MET A 1 -26.78 9.11 -14.88
N ALA A 2 -27.52 9.06 -13.78
CA ALA A 2 -27.17 8.19 -12.65
C ALA A 2 -27.62 6.75 -12.98
N LEU A 3 -26.68 5.83 -13.14
CA LEU A 3 -26.97 4.41 -13.35
C LEU A 3 -27.74 3.83 -12.15
N SER A 4 -28.76 3.02 -12.41
CA SER A 4 -29.47 2.30 -11.35
C SER A 4 -28.54 1.29 -10.66
N LYS A 5 -28.86 0.92 -9.42
CA LYS A 5 -28.05 -0.04 -8.65
C LYS A 5 -27.89 -1.39 -9.38
N LYS A 6 -28.91 -1.85 -10.10
CA LYS A 6 -28.86 -3.10 -10.87
C LYS A 6 -27.93 -2.98 -12.09
N GLU A 7 -27.94 -1.83 -12.76
CA GLU A 7 -27.04 -1.56 -13.89
C GLU A 7 -25.58 -1.50 -13.45
N LYS A 8 -25.29 -0.81 -12.34
CA LYS A 8 -23.93 -0.80 -11.75
C LYS A 8 -23.42 -2.21 -11.45
N ILE A 9 -24.23 -3.06 -10.83
CA ILE A 9 -23.86 -4.45 -10.54
C ILE A 9 -23.53 -5.20 -11.83
N ARG A 10 -24.35 -5.03 -12.87
CA ARG A 10 -24.16 -5.69 -14.17
C ARG A 10 -22.84 -5.24 -14.82
N GLU A 11 -22.56 -3.94 -14.85
CA GLU A 11 -21.32 -3.41 -15.43
C GLU A 11 -20.08 -3.87 -14.65
N ILE A 12 -20.13 -3.82 -13.32
CA ILE A 12 -19.06 -4.33 -12.46
C ILE A 12 -18.82 -5.82 -12.75
N TYR A 13 -19.88 -6.61 -12.86
CA TYR A 13 -19.77 -8.02 -13.19
C TYR A 13 -19.13 -8.27 -14.57
N GLN A 14 -19.39 -7.39 -15.56
CA GLN A 14 -18.74 -7.49 -16.87
C GLN A 14 -17.25 -7.16 -16.83
N ALA A 15 -16.81 -6.29 -15.91
CA ALA A 15 -15.40 -5.98 -15.73
C ALA A 15 -14.58 -7.11 -15.06
N LEU A 16 -15.25 -8.09 -14.46
CA LEU A 16 -14.60 -9.19 -13.74
C LEU A 16 -14.20 -10.36 -14.66
N PRO A 17 -13.21 -11.18 -14.25
CA PRO A 17 -12.77 -12.34 -15.02
C PRO A 17 -13.75 -13.53 -14.99
N LYS A 18 -14.84 -13.46 -14.21
CA LYS A 18 -15.92 -14.48 -14.13
C LYS A 18 -15.47 -15.90 -13.74
N LEU A 19 -14.31 -16.03 -13.11
CA LEU A 19 -13.77 -17.33 -12.67
C LEU A 19 -14.40 -17.86 -11.38
N ASN A 20 -15.11 -17.03 -10.62
CA ASN A 20 -15.70 -17.40 -9.32
C ASN A 20 -14.72 -18.05 -8.34
N CYS A 21 -13.47 -17.57 -8.30
CA CYS A 21 -12.39 -18.20 -7.54
C CYS A 21 -12.43 -18.01 -6.01
N GLY A 22 -13.31 -17.15 -5.49
CA GLY A 22 -13.45 -16.94 -4.04
C GLY A 22 -12.31 -16.17 -3.34
N LEU A 23 -11.20 -15.86 -4.02
CA LEU A 23 -10.02 -15.24 -3.41
C LEU A 23 -10.25 -13.83 -2.84
N CYS A 24 -11.33 -13.16 -3.25
CA CYS A 24 -11.76 -11.86 -2.70
C CYS A 24 -12.67 -11.98 -1.46
N GLY A 25 -12.96 -13.20 -0.99
CA GLY A 25 -13.83 -13.45 0.17
C GLY A 25 -15.34 -13.56 -0.16
N HIS A 26 -15.71 -13.50 -1.44
CA HIS A 26 -17.10 -13.68 -1.89
C HIS A 26 -17.28 -14.98 -2.66
N GLY A 27 -18.43 -15.65 -2.51
CA GLY A 27 -18.65 -16.97 -3.09
C GLY A 27 -18.68 -17.01 -4.62
N ASN A 28 -18.94 -15.88 -5.28
CA ASN A 28 -18.84 -15.76 -6.73
C ASN A 28 -18.64 -14.29 -7.17
N CYS A 29 -18.29 -14.09 -8.45
CA CYS A 29 -18.04 -12.76 -9.02
C CYS A 29 -19.28 -11.85 -8.97
N GLY A 30 -20.49 -12.41 -9.07
CA GLY A 30 -21.73 -11.64 -8.95
C GLY A 30 -21.97 -11.09 -7.53
N GLN A 31 -21.66 -11.89 -6.51
CA GLN A 31 -21.70 -11.47 -5.12
C GLN A 31 -20.68 -10.37 -4.82
N PHE A 32 -19.46 -10.49 -5.35
CA PHE A 32 -18.47 -9.40 -5.27
C PHE A 32 -18.99 -8.14 -5.95
N ALA A 33 -19.54 -8.24 -7.17
CA ALA A 33 -20.08 -7.08 -7.88
C ALA A 33 -21.20 -6.37 -7.10
N ARG A 34 -22.09 -7.14 -6.45
CA ARG A 34 -23.11 -6.61 -5.54
C ARG A 34 -22.51 -5.94 -4.31
N ALA A 35 -21.53 -6.56 -3.68
CA ALA A 35 -20.87 -6.00 -2.49
C ALA A 35 -20.16 -4.67 -2.81
N VAL A 36 -19.51 -4.58 -3.97
CA VAL A 36 -18.86 -3.33 -4.42
C VAL A 36 -19.89 -2.24 -4.74
N ALA A 37 -20.97 -2.58 -5.47
CA ALA A 37 -22.06 -1.62 -5.74
C ALA A 37 -22.78 -1.14 -4.47
N GLU A 38 -22.73 -1.93 -3.40
CA GLU A 38 -23.26 -1.60 -2.07
C GLU A 38 -22.26 -0.86 -1.17
N GLY A 39 -21.01 -0.67 -1.61
CA GLY A 39 -19.95 -0.04 -0.81
C GLY A 39 -19.40 -0.93 0.32
N LYS A 40 -19.75 -2.22 0.33
CA LYS A 40 -19.30 -3.20 1.34
C LYS A 40 -17.95 -3.83 1.00
N ALA A 41 -17.50 -3.72 -0.24
CA ALA A 41 -16.25 -4.27 -0.71
C ALA A 41 -15.47 -3.25 -1.55
N SER A 42 -14.14 -3.31 -1.46
CA SER A 42 -13.27 -2.46 -2.27
C SER A 42 -13.36 -2.82 -3.76
N PRO A 43 -13.37 -1.83 -4.68
CA PRO A 43 -13.29 -2.05 -6.12
C PRO A 43 -12.09 -2.90 -6.54
N PHE A 44 -10.99 -2.79 -5.79
CA PHE A 44 -9.73 -3.49 -6.02
C PHE A 44 -9.66 -4.86 -5.33
N GLY A 45 -10.77 -5.38 -4.80
CA GLY A 45 -10.78 -6.65 -4.07
C GLY A 45 -10.50 -7.90 -4.92
N CYS A 46 -10.60 -7.82 -6.25
CA CYS A 46 -10.34 -8.97 -7.13
C CYS A 46 -8.84 -9.28 -7.24
N ARG A 47 -8.38 -10.32 -6.53
CA ARG A 47 -6.97 -10.73 -6.54
C ARG A 47 -6.49 -11.28 -7.89
N GLN A 48 -7.39 -11.90 -8.65
CA GLN A 48 -7.02 -12.47 -9.96
C GLN A 48 -6.83 -11.41 -11.03
N ASN A 49 -7.55 -10.28 -10.92
CA ASN A 49 -7.40 -9.17 -11.84
C ASN A 49 -7.52 -7.84 -11.06
N PRO A 50 -6.43 -7.39 -10.43
CA PRO A 50 -6.42 -6.12 -9.69
C PRO A 50 -6.74 -4.91 -10.59
N TRP A 51 -6.38 -4.99 -11.87
CA TRP A 51 -6.65 -3.93 -12.85
C TRP A 51 -8.13 -3.71 -13.15
N ALA A 52 -8.98 -4.72 -12.92
CA ALA A 52 -10.44 -4.55 -13.01
C ALA A 52 -10.95 -3.46 -12.06
N GLY A 53 -10.25 -3.22 -10.94
CA GLY A 53 -10.62 -2.22 -9.95
C GLY A 53 -10.69 -0.78 -10.49
N TYR A 54 -9.90 -0.44 -11.52
CA TYR A 54 -9.96 0.89 -12.14
C TYR A 54 -11.28 1.09 -12.90
N LYS A 55 -11.63 0.15 -13.79
CA LYS A 55 -12.91 0.17 -14.51
C LYS A 55 -14.10 0.15 -13.54
N ILE A 56 -14.00 -0.66 -12.49
CA ILE A 56 -15.02 -0.73 -11.45
C ILE A 56 -15.17 0.63 -10.77
N SER A 57 -14.07 1.30 -10.41
CA SER A 57 -14.10 2.63 -9.77
C SER A 57 -14.78 3.70 -10.62
N GLU A 58 -14.54 3.68 -11.94
CA GLU A 58 -15.22 4.54 -12.90
C GLU A 58 -16.75 4.31 -12.89
N ILE A 59 -17.20 3.04 -12.89
CA ILE A 59 -18.62 2.66 -12.91
C ILE A 59 -19.38 3.14 -11.67
N ILE A 60 -18.79 3.00 -10.48
CA ILE A 60 -19.45 3.43 -9.23
C ILE A 60 -19.52 4.94 -9.10
N GLY A 61 -18.78 5.68 -9.93
CA GLY A 61 -18.70 7.13 -9.87
C GLY A 61 -18.01 7.61 -8.61
N ALA A 62 -17.19 6.75 -7.98
CA ALA A 62 -16.19 7.22 -7.05
C ALA A 62 -15.25 8.06 -7.91
N LYS A 63 -15.47 9.38 -7.96
CA LYS A 63 -14.47 10.33 -8.43
C LYS A 63 -13.21 9.92 -7.68
N THR A 64 -12.28 9.29 -8.38
CA THR A 64 -10.92 9.14 -7.93
C THR A 64 -10.49 10.57 -7.71
N LEU A 65 -10.58 11.04 -6.45
CA LEU A 65 -9.75 12.16 -6.04
C LEU A 65 -8.37 11.74 -6.51
N GLU A 66 -7.71 12.59 -7.30
CA GLU A 66 -6.34 12.38 -7.76
C GLU A 66 -5.39 12.39 -6.54
N ILE A 67 -5.57 11.44 -5.65
CA ILE A 67 -4.70 11.12 -4.53
C ILE A 67 -3.97 9.90 -5.05
N GLY A 68 -2.89 10.21 -5.80
CA GLY A 68 -2.09 9.24 -6.52
C GLY A 68 -1.75 8.04 -5.65
N TYR A 69 -1.85 6.86 -6.26
CA TYR A 69 -1.13 5.63 -5.91
C TYR A 69 -0.51 5.60 -4.51
N ARG A 70 -1.32 5.51 -3.47
CA ARG A 70 -0.88 4.95 -2.21
C ARG A 70 -1.60 3.63 -2.07
N TYR A 71 -0.93 2.60 -2.59
CA TYR A 71 -0.98 1.25 -2.02
C TYR A 71 -0.95 1.43 -0.51
N ALA A 72 -2.12 1.42 0.11
CA ALA A 72 -2.25 1.30 1.55
C ALA A 72 -1.85 -0.14 1.88
N PHE A 73 -0.53 -0.37 1.90
CA PHE A 73 0.03 -1.42 2.72
C PHE A 73 -0.61 -1.26 4.09
N TYR A 74 -1.33 -2.30 4.50
CA TYR A 74 -1.60 -2.55 5.89
C TYR A 74 -0.27 -2.47 6.65
N GLN A 75 -0.02 -1.34 7.31
CA GLN A 75 0.87 -1.24 8.45
C GLN A 75 0.31 -0.18 9.40
N PRO A 76 -0.47 -0.55 10.42
CA PRO A 76 -0.82 0.37 11.50
C PRO A 76 0.37 0.70 12.43
N ILE A 77 1.63 0.56 11.99
CA ILE A 77 2.81 0.70 12.87
C ILE A 77 3.76 1.84 12.45
N LEU A 78 3.68 2.39 11.23
CA LEU A 78 4.62 3.45 10.77
C LEU A 78 4.07 4.89 10.85
N ALA A 79 3.02 5.14 11.62
CA ALA A 79 2.55 6.51 11.89
C ALA A 79 3.46 7.30 12.86
N GLN A 80 4.54 6.70 13.37
CA GLN A 80 5.59 7.39 14.13
C GLN A 80 6.88 7.47 13.32
N ARG A 81 6.84 8.10 12.15
CA ARG A 81 8.09 8.55 11.54
C ARG A 81 8.44 9.89 12.20
N PRO A 82 9.44 9.99 13.09
CA PRO A 82 9.99 11.29 13.42
C PRO A 82 10.48 11.93 12.11
N GLU A 83 10.42 13.26 12.07
CA GLU A 83 10.88 14.14 10.99
C GLU A 83 12.00 13.54 10.12
N PRO A 84 11.97 13.70 8.79
CA PRO A 84 13.04 13.19 7.94
C PRO A 84 14.39 13.75 8.42
N LEU A 85 15.25 12.86 8.93
CA LEU A 85 16.59 13.23 9.40
C LEU A 85 17.28 14.01 8.28
N SER A 86 17.58 15.28 8.55
CA SER A 86 18.31 16.11 7.62
C SER A 86 19.67 15.48 7.33
N SER A 87 20.19 15.68 6.12
CA SER A 87 21.50 15.17 5.71
C SER A 87 22.64 15.65 6.62
N ALA A 88 22.42 16.74 7.38
CA ALA A 88 23.34 17.24 8.39
C ALA A 88 23.40 16.32 9.63
N SER A 89 22.24 15.88 10.15
CA SER A 89 22.18 14.99 11.32
C SER A 89 22.87 13.65 11.06
N LEU A 90 22.73 13.11 9.86
CA LEU A 90 23.41 11.87 9.47
C LEU A 90 24.93 12.04 9.38
N LYS A 91 25.41 13.18 8.87
CA LYS A 91 26.85 13.47 8.80
C LYS A 91 27.47 13.58 10.19
N GLU A 92 26.73 14.13 11.14
CA GLU A 92 27.18 14.28 12.53
C GLU A 92 27.25 12.94 13.26
N GLU A 93 26.28 12.06 13.07
CA GLU A 93 26.32 10.69 13.62
C GLU A 93 27.47 9.87 13.02
N VAL A 94 27.66 9.92 11.70
CA VAL A 94 28.75 9.21 11.02
C VAL A 94 30.12 9.71 11.49
N SER A 95 30.27 11.03 11.65
CA SER A 95 31.47 11.66 12.23
C SER A 95 31.76 11.12 13.63
N GLY A 96 30.75 11.12 14.51
CA GLY A 96 30.89 10.62 15.88
C GLY A 96 31.24 9.14 15.96
N LEU A 97 30.71 8.31 15.05
CA LEU A 97 31.06 6.89 14.96
C LEU A 97 32.49 6.67 14.45
N SER A 98 32.93 7.44 13.45
CA SER A 98 34.31 7.38 12.94
C SER A 98 35.31 7.67 14.05
N GLN A 99 35.08 8.76 14.80
CA GLN A 99 35.98 9.17 15.88
C GLN A 99 36.06 8.13 17.01
N ARG A 100 34.96 7.42 17.29
CA ARG A 100 34.96 6.31 18.26
C ARG A 100 35.78 5.13 17.77
N LEU A 101 35.69 4.78 16.48
CA LEU A 101 36.48 3.71 15.90
C LEU A 101 37.98 4.03 15.96
N ASP A 102 38.37 5.26 15.60
CA ASP A 102 39.76 5.70 15.63
C ASP A 102 40.35 5.59 17.05
N ASN A 103 39.61 6.06 18.06
CA ASN A 103 40.02 5.95 19.46
C ASN A 103 40.19 4.49 19.94
N ILE A 104 39.31 3.58 19.48
CA ILE A 104 39.41 2.16 19.81
C ILE A 104 40.66 1.56 19.17
N LEU A 105 40.93 1.88 17.90
CA LEU A 105 42.12 1.39 17.20
C LEU A 105 43.40 1.86 17.86
N THR A 106 43.50 3.14 18.23
CA THR A 106 44.64 3.67 18.98
C THR A 106 44.87 2.92 20.29
N ARG A 107 43.80 2.61 21.02
CA ARG A 107 43.90 1.87 22.29
C ARG A 107 44.32 0.42 22.10
N ILE A 108 43.90 -0.23 21.02
CA ILE A 108 44.38 -1.57 20.65
C ILE A 108 45.88 -1.53 20.33
N GLU A 109 46.34 -0.51 19.60
CA GLU A 109 47.76 -0.33 19.29
C GLU A 109 48.62 -0.04 20.51
N GLU A 110 48.10 0.71 21.49
CA GLU A 110 48.77 0.93 22.78
C GLU A 110 48.89 -0.36 23.59
N LEU A 111 47.83 -1.15 23.67
CA LEU A 111 47.84 -2.46 24.34
C LEU A 111 48.72 -3.50 23.64
N ALA A 112 48.94 -3.37 22.33
CA ALA A 112 49.83 -4.24 21.57
C ALA A 112 51.33 -3.89 21.73
N LYS A 113 51.66 -2.77 22.38
CA LYS A 113 53.04 -2.30 22.63
C LYS A 113 53.57 -2.65 24.03
N GLU A 114 52.71 -3.16 24.92
CA GLU A 114 53.11 -3.80 26.20
C GLU A 114 53.38 -5.30 26.00
#